data_AF-A0A7Y6QQ96-F1
#
_entry.id   AF-A0A7Y6QQ96-F1
#
_cell.length_a   1.000
_cell.length_b   1.000
_cell.length_c   1.000
_cell.angle_alpha   90.00
_cell.angle_beta   90.00
_cell.angle_gamma   90.00
#
_symmetry.space_group_name_H-M   'P 1'
#
loop_
_entity.id
_entity.type
_entity.pdbx_description
1 polymer ?
#
loop_
_entity_poly.entity_id
_entity_poly.type
_entity_poly.pdbx_seq_one_letter_code
_entity_poly.pdbx_strand_id
1 'polypeptide(L)' 'MSSLKTLPSPDDPAEALAAVVALRLTADKLERSAVKAALRQGWSWSQIAEALGVSKQAAHKRLAGLAQD' A
#
# COMPACT_ATOMS: atom_id res chain seq x y z
N MET A 1 15.25 -1.57 13.11
CA MET A 1 13.98 -2.31 13.06
C MET A 1 12.96 -1.48 13.81
N SER A 2 12.03 -0.84 13.10
CA SER A 2 11.05 0.06 13.72
C SER A 2 10.17 -0.74 14.67
N SER A 3 10.20 -0.38 15.96
CA SER A 3 9.29 -0.91 16.96
C SER A 3 7.86 -0.76 16.46
N LEU A 4 7.13 -1.87 16.32
CA LEU A 4 5.69 -1.84 16.11
C LEU A 4 5.09 -1.18 17.36
N LYS A 5 4.72 0.09 17.22
CA LYS A 5 3.94 0.80 18.22
C LYS A 5 2.69 -0.02 18.50
N THR A 6 2.42 -0.29 19.77
CA THR A 6 1.11 -0.79 20.22
C THR A 6 0.03 0.02 19.53
N LEU A 7 -0.90 -0.65 18.86
CA LEU A 7 -2.04 0.04 18.24
C LEU A 7 -2.94 0.59 19.36
N PRO A 8 -3.45 1.82 19.23
CA PRO A 8 -4.38 2.39 20.21
C PRO A 8 -5.65 1.55 20.35
N SER A 9 -6.21 1.55 21.57
CA SER A 9 -7.46 0.83 21.89
C SER A 9 -8.66 1.49 21.18
N PRO A 10 -9.67 0.73 20.73
CA PRO A 10 -10.94 1.29 20.29
C PRO A 10 -11.70 2.07 21.38
N ASP A 11 -11.31 1.93 22.66
CA ASP A 11 -11.89 2.69 23.77
C ASP A 11 -11.57 4.20 23.70
N ASP A 12 -10.55 4.61 22.92
CA ASP A 12 -10.36 5.98 22.44
C ASP A 12 -10.54 6.02 20.90
N PRO A 13 -11.77 6.25 20.41
CA PRO A 13 -12.04 6.27 18.97
C PRO A 13 -11.28 7.36 18.22
N ALA A 14 -10.95 8.48 18.87
CA ALA A 14 -10.24 9.58 18.21
C ALA A 14 -8.79 9.17 17.90
N GLU A 15 -8.10 8.60 18.89
CA GLU A 15 -6.74 8.07 18.70
C GLU A 15 -6.72 6.89 17.73
N ALA A 16 -7.68 5.95 17.86
CA ALA A 16 -7.79 4.80 16.98
C ALA A 16 -7.99 5.19 15.50
N LEU A 17 -8.91 6.12 15.22
CA LEU A 17 -9.15 6.58 13.85
C LEU A 17 -7.96 7.36 13.29
N ALA A 18 -7.28 8.16 14.10
CA ALA A 18 -6.05 8.85 13.69
C ALA A 18 -4.95 7.84 13.31
N ALA A 19 -4.77 6.76 14.08
CA ALA A 19 -3.84 5.69 13.76
C ALA A 19 -4.23 4.96 12.47
N VAL A 20 -5.51 4.68 12.25
CA VAL A 20 -5.99 4.08 10.99
C VAL A 20 -5.64 4.96 9.78
N VAL A 21 -5.83 6.28 9.88
CA VAL A 21 -5.44 7.21 8.82
C VAL A 21 -3.92 7.17 8.56
N ALA A 22 -3.12 7.22 9.64
CA ALA A 22 -1.66 7.17 9.51
C ALA A 22 -1.18 5.85 8.88
N LEU A 23 -1.78 4.73 9.26
CA LEU A 23 -1.48 3.40 8.70
C LEU A 23 -1.85 3.32 7.21
N ARG A 24 -3.01 3.83 6.81
CA ARG A 24 -3.41 3.88 5.39
C ARG A 24 -2.43 4.71 4.56
N LEU A 25 -2.06 5.90 5.02
CA LEU A 25 -1.07 6.74 4.35
C LEU A 25 0.30 6.05 4.25
N THR A 26 0.68 5.30 5.28
CA THR A 26 1.94 4.54 5.29
C THR A 26 1.88 3.36 4.32
N ALA A 27 0.77 2.62 4.32
CA ALA A 27 0.52 1.52 3.41
C ALA A 27 0.50 2.00 1.95
N ASP A 28 -0.14 3.13 1.66
CA ASP A 28 -0.18 3.71 0.30
C ASP A 28 1.22 4.07 -0.21
N LYS A 29 2.07 4.66 0.66
CA LYS A 29 3.47 4.97 0.30
C LYS A 29 4.28 3.71 0.04
N LEU A 30 4.08 2.68 0.86
CA LEU A 30 4.75 1.39 0.70
C LEU A 30 4.29 0.68 -0.58
N GLU A 31 2.98 0.62 -0.84
CA GLU A 31 2.39 0.05 -2.06
C GLU A 31 3.01 0.69 -3.31
N ARG A 32 3.05 2.03 -3.37
CA ARG A 32 3.64 2.75 -4.50
C ARG A 32 5.12 2.41 -4.70
N SER A 33 5.90 2.39 -3.62
CA SER A 33 7.34 2.10 -3.66
C SER A 33 7.60 0.66 -4.10
N ALA A 34 6.82 -0.30 -3.59
CA ALA A 34 6.89 -1.71 -3.93
C ALA A 34 6.51 -1.96 -5.40
N VAL A 35 5.44 -1.32 -5.89
CA VAL A 35 5.01 -1.41 -7.29
C VAL A 35 6.10 -0.89 -8.22
N LYS A 36 6.69 0.28 -7.93
CA LYS A 36 7.82 0.79 -8.71
C LYS A 36 9.00 -0.18 -8.72
N ALA A 37 9.33 -0.76 -7.58
CA ALA A 37 10.40 -1.76 -7.49
C ALA A 37 10.07 -3.04 -8.27
N ALA A 38 8.83 -3.52 -8.24
CA ALA A 38 8.38 -4.70 -8.98
C ALA A 38 8.48 -4.45 -10.49
N LEU A 39 8.02 -3.29 -10.97
CA LEU A 39 8.14 -2.91 -12.38
C LEU A 39 9.61 -2.85 -12.84
N ARG A 40 10.50 -2.27 -12.04
CA ARG A 40 11.96 -2.26 -12.33
C ARG A 40 12.57 -3.66 -12.36
N GLN A 41 12.01 -4.60 -11.61
CA GLN A 41 12.40 -6.01 -11.61
C GLN A 41 11.73 -6.82 -12.72
N GLY A 42 11.00 -6.17 -13.63
CA GLY A 42 10.35 -6.82 -14.77
C GLY A 42 9.07 -7.57 -14.42
N TRP A 43 8.47 -7.33 -13.25
CA TRP A 43 7.18 -7.93 -12.92
C TRP A 43 6.10 -7.43 -13.87
N SER A 44 5.23 -8.34 -14.29
CA SER A 44 4.02 -8.00 -15.04
C SER A 44 2.94 -7.41 -14.12
N TRP A 45 2.03 -6.64 -14.72
CA TRP A 45 0.84 -6.14 -14.02
C TRP A 45 -0.04 -7.25 -13.41
N SER A 46 -0.02 -8.45 -13.98
CA SER A 46 -0.74 -9.59 -13.42
C SER A 46 -0.13 -10.05 -12.10
N GLN A 47 1.20 -10.17 -12.03
CA GLN A 47 1.92 -10.56 -10.80
C GLN A 47 1.75 -9.51 -9.70
N ILE A 48 1.78 -8.22 -10.06
CA ILE A 48 1.54 -7.13 -9.10
C ILE A 48 0.11 -7.19 -8.57
N ALA A 49 -0.88 -7.42 -9.44
CA ALA A 49 -2.27 -7.50 -9.05
C ALA A 49 -2.55 -8.71 -8.14
N GLU A 50 -1.96 -9.87 -8.45
CA GLU A 50 -2.00 -11.06 -7.62
C GLU A 50 -1.42 -10.80 -6.23
N ALA A 51 -0.25 -10.17 -6.13
CA ALA A 51 0.38 -9.83 -4.86
C ALA A 51 -0.44 -8.84 -4.01
N LEU A 52 -1.19 -7.94 -4.66
CA LEU A 52 -2.06 -6.97 -4.00
C LEU A 52 -3.48 -7.50 -3.72
N GLY A 53 -3.81 -8.72 -4.17
CA GLY A 53 -5.15 -9.30 -4.02
C GLY A 53 -6.23 -8.53 -4.79
N VAL A 54 -5.88 -7.89 -5.90
CA VAL A 54 -6.81 -7.13 -6.75
C VAL A 54 -6.82 -7.67 -8.18
N SER A 55 -7.81 -7.26 -8.98
CA SER A 55 -7.79 -7.57 -10.41
C SER A 55 -6.70 -6.80 -11.15
N LYS A 56 -6.17 -7.37 -12.23
CA LYS A 56 -5.19 -6.69 -13.11
C LYS A 56 -5.69 -5.31 -13.56
N GLN A 57 -6.98 -5.21 -13.92
CA GLN A 57 -7.58 -3.95 -14.35
C GLN A 57 -7.61 -2.92 -13.21
N ALA A 58 -7.93 -3.35 -11.98
CA ALA A 58 -7.91 -2.47 -10.81
C ALA A 58 -6.50 -1.97 -10.49
N ALA A 59 -5.50 -2.86 -10.54
CA ALA A 59 -4.09 -2.49 -10.36
C ALA A 59 -3.65 -1.47 -11.43
N HIS A 60 -3.90 -1.78 -12.70
CA HIS A 60 -3.52 -0.88 -13.80
C HIS A 60 -4.20 0.48 -13.69
N LYS A 61 -5.52 0.53 -13.45
CA LYS A 61 -6.27 1.78 -13.28
C LYS A 61 -5.73 2.64 -12.13
N ARG A 62 -5.37 2.03 -11.00
CA ARG A 62 -4.88 2.74 -9.80
C ARG A 62 -3.43 3.16 -9.89
N LEU A 63 -2.58 2.37 -10.55
CA LEU A 63 -1.13 2.41 -10.35
C LEU A 63 -0.33 2.64 -11.63
N ALA A 64 -0.94 2.62 -12.82
CA ALA A 64 -0.20 2.80 -14.08
C ALA A 64 0.59 4.12 -14.17
N GLY A 65 0.11 5.19 -13.53
CA GLY A 65 0.85 6.46 -13.47
C GLY A 65 2.23 6.34 -12.79
N LEU A 66 2.39 5.41 -11.86
CA LEU A 66 3.67 5.19 -11.15
C LEU A 66 4.77 4.61 -12.04
N ALA A 67 4.42 4.05 -13.19
CA ALA A 67 5.38 3.48 -14.14
C ALA A 67 6.07 4.56 -14.98
N GLN A 68 5.51 5.78 -15.03
CA GLN A 68 6.00 6.88 -15.86
C GLN A 68 6.78 7.95 -15.06
N ASP A 69 6.83 7.80 -13.72
CA ASP A 69 7.51 8.67 -12.75
C ASP A 69 8.86 8.08 -12.29
#